data_AF-A0A7V0NEJ7-F1
#
_entry.id   AF-A0A7V0NEJ7-F1
#
_cell.length_a   1.000
_cell.length_b   1.000
_cell.length_c   1.000
_cell.angle_alpha   90.00
_cell.angle_beta   90.00
_cell.angle_gamma   90.00
#
_symmetry.space_group_name_H-M   'P 1'
#
loop_
_entity.id
_entity.type
_entity.pdbx_description
1 polymer ?
#
loop_
_entity_poly.entity_id
_entity_poly.type
_entity_poly.pdbx_seq_one_letter_code
_entity_poly.pdbx_strand_id
1 'polypeptide(L)'
;MKVITLVGTSIFENFFESHQSSGAKPLYKRIKKDNPSFESWSKWEKKLSPFKIEIKKWAKDKSDASAEIKSFLKIKEELNEDKLTIYLLATDTVLSPLAAEIIKEWFEGKEGFEIYFEKEYGKDIIKNLQVKNSKDFEEQGLMNLFERIEKIIDKPENTIFNITGGYKAVVPFLTFYAQIYKVPACYIFEDEKELLWLPQLPIEVDFELVEENFLAFEAIKPEKSMKNLPSKEKFLEYLSNNKTIAEKIFEKLKNIKLITIQNEKVKLTVYGRLLYNKFKDKATEYQKLKSTFIELKLFEYFHKKYLDKEYIKVYHSKKFGDLEADIFIENSKEKIIYIIEVKPGSRIPFDDIKKQKIKKLLPEVKNKYSEHKLFFEIYLYHKIEILNCLKEKMLECNQLAKQIMGNDLEIKWYWLKIKDNIYDAHQTITDADINNLF
;
A
#
# COMPACT_ATOMS: atom_id res chain seq x y z
N MET A 1 -1.07 20.92 -14.68
CA MET A 1 -1.52 19.55 -14.29
C MET A 1 -0.64 18.44 -14.90
N LYS A 2 -0.42 17.28 -14.24
CA LYS A 2 0.24 16.10 -14.85
C LYS A 2 -0.79 15.11 -15.41
N VAL A 3 -0.52 14.53 -16.57
CA VAL A 3 -1.35 13.47 -17.18
C VAL A 3 -0.49 12.25 -17.45
N ILE A 4 -0.90 11.08 -16.96
CA ILE A 4 -0.25 9.80 -17.26
C ILE A 4 -1.17 9.02 -18.18
N THR A 5 -0.66 8.55 -19.32
CA THR A 5 -1.38 7.66 -20.23
C THR A 5 -0.51 6.47 -20.61
N LEU A 6 -1.14 5.33 -20.82
CA LEU A 6 -0.52 4.27 -21.62
C LEU A 6 -0.77 4.54 -23.10
N VAL A 7 0.21 4.19 -23.93
CA VAL A 7 0.16 4.43 -25.38
C VAL A 7 -0.26 3.18 -26.11
N GLY A 8 -1.38 3.29 -26.83
CA GLY A 8 -1.95 2.23 -27.64
C GLY A 8 -1.41 2.21 -29.07
N THR A 9 -2.18 1.59 -29.96
CA THR A 9 -1.86 1.47 -31.38
C THR A 9 -2.87 2.17 -32.29
N SER A 10 -3.77 2.98 -31.73
CA SER A 10 -4.87 3.66 -32.44
C SER A 10 -4.37 4.53 -33.59
N ILE A 11 -3.23 5.21 -33.41
CA ILE A 11 -2.62 6.05 -34.46
C ILE A 11 -2.31 5.27 -35.74
N PHE A 12 -1.98 3.98 -35.62
CA PHE A 12 -1.74 3.11 -36.78
C PHE A 12 -3.05 2.65 -37.40
N GLU A 13 -4.06 2.35 -36.58
CA GLU A 13 -5.37 1.88 -37.04
C GLU A 13 -6.06 2.99 -37.84
N ASN A 14 -6.15 4.20 -37.29
CA ASN A 14 -6.70 5.38 -37.96
C ASN A 14 -5.95 5.73 -39.25
N PHE A 15 -4.62 5.57 -39.26
CA PHE A 15 -3.82 5.75 -40.47
C PHE A 15 -4.23 4.75 -41.57
N PHE A 16 -4.30 3.45 -41.26
CA PHE A 16 -4.58 2.42 -42.27
C PHE A 16 -6.04 2.32 -42.69
N GLU A 17 -6.97 2.88 -41.91
CA GLU A 17 -8.35 3.10 -42.33
C GLU A 17 -8.43 4.15 -43.44
N SER A 18 -7.72 5.27 -43.27
CA SER A 18 -7.69 6.35 -44.27
C SER A 18 -6.75 6.10 -45.45
N HIS A 19 -5.69 5.28 -45.27
CA HIS A 19 -4.66 5.00 -46.28
C HIS A 19 -4.55 3.50 -46.56
N GLN A 20 -5.64 2.90 -47.02
CA GLN A 20 -5.72 1.45 -47.19
C GLN A 20 -4.68 0.86 -48.15
N SER A 21 -4.23 1.64 -49.13
CA SER A 21 -3.26 1.25 -50.16
C SER A 21 -1.79 1.54 -49.79
N SER A 22 -1.53 2.01 -48.57
CA SER A 22 -0.16 2.30 -48.12
C SER A 22 0.72 1.05 -48.20
N GLY A 23 1.92 1.21 -48.78
CA GLY A 23 2.94 0.16 -48.87
C GLY A 23 3.46 -0.30 -47.50
N ALA A 24 3.18 0.45 -46.42
CA ALA A 24 3.53 0.07 -45.07
C ALA A 24 2.56 -0.95 -44.42
N LYS A 25 1.36 -1.14 -45.00
CA LYS A 25 0.31 -2.01 -44.43
C LYS A 25 0.74 -3.47 -44.21
N PRO A 26 1.47 -4.12 -45.14
CA PRO A 26 1.99 -5.48 -44.91
C PRO A 26 2.96 -5.55 -43.73
N LEU A 27 3.85 -4.56 -43.58
CA LEU A 27 4.80 -4.48 -42.47
C LEU A 27 4.08 -4.30 -41.14
N TYR A 28 3.11 -3.39 -41.07
CA TYR A 28 2.29 -3.19 -39.86
C TYR A 28 1.53 -4.47 -39.48
N LYS A 29 0.85 -5.12 -40.43
CA LYS A 29 0.14 -6.39 -40.17
C LYS A 29 1.08 -7.46 -39.63
N ARG A 30 2.29 -7.56 -40.18
CA ARG A 30 3.33 -8.48 -39.70
C ARG A 30 3.73 -8.15 -38.26
N ILE A 31 4.04 -6.89 -37.95
CA ILE A 31 4.47 -6.49 -36.59
C ILE A 31 3.33 -6.66 -35.59
N LYS A 32 2.08 -6.32 -35.96
CA LYS A 32 0.91 -6.50 -35.10
C LYS A 32 0.69 -7.98 -34.76
N LYS A 33 0.85 -8.87 -35.74
CA LYS A 33 0.75 -10.33 -35.54
C LYS A 33 1.92 -10.88 -34.74
N ASP A 34 3.14 -10.55 -35.16
CA ASP A 34 4.38 -11.04 -34.54
C ASP A 34 4.58 -10.42 -33.15
N ASN A 35 3.93 -9.29 -32.86
CA ASN A 35 3.98 -8.45 -31.65
C ASN A 35 5.34 -8.55 -30.92
N PRO A 36 6.43 -8.16 -31.59
CA PRO A 36 7.78 -8.36 -31.08
C PRO A 36 8.05 -7.49 -29.86
N SER A 37 8.84 -7.99 -28.91
CA SER A 37 9.21 -7.25 -27.68
C SER A 37 10.10 -6.06 -28.00
N PHE A 38 10.14 -5.09 -27.08
CA PHE A 38 10.99 -3.91 -27.24
C PHE A 38 12.48 -4.25 -27.29
N GLU A 39 12.92 -5.35 -26.68
CA GLU A 39 14.29 -5.87 -26.80
C GLU A 39 14.75 -6.04 -28.26
N SER A 40 13.82 -6.32 -29.17
CA SER A 40 14.11 -6.45 -30.61
C SER A 40 14.10 -5.13 -31.38
N TRP A 41 13.93 -3.98 -30.71
CA TRP A 41 13.77 -2.66 -31.34
C TRP A 41 14.84 -2.35 -32.39
N SER A 42 16.12 -2.60 -32.09
CA SER A 42 17.24 -2.35 -33.01
C SER A 42 17.12 -3.09 -34.35
N LYS A 43 16.45 -4.24 -34.38
CA LYS A 43 16.18 -5.02 -35.61
C LYS A 43 15.04 -4.41 -36.44
N TRP A 44 14.14 -3.68 -35.79
CA TRP A 44 12.94 -3.10 -36.41
C TRP A 44 13.09 -1.63 -36.77
N GLU A 45 13.89 -0.86 -36.03
CA GLU A 45 14.02 0.59 -36.15
C GLU A 45 14.26 1.06 -37.60
N LYS A 46 15.22 0.44 -38.30
CA LYS A 46 15.51 0.77 -39.70
C LYS A 46 14.31 0.49 -40.63
N LYS A 47 13.58 -0.60 -40.40
CA LYS A 47 12.40 -0.98 -41.18
C LYS A 47 11.20 -0.08 -40.87
N LEU A 48 11.13 0.43 -39.65
CA LEU A 48 10.05 1.29 -39.17
C LEU A 48 10.26 2.76 -39.50
N SER A 49 11.47 3.18 -39.85
CA SER A 49 11.78 4.59 -40.14
C SER A 49 10.92 5.16 -41.28
N PRO A 50 10.78 4.52 -42.46
CA PRO A 50 9.89 5.00 -43.52
C PRO A 50 8.42 5.03 -43.07
N PHE A 51 8.00 4.00 -42.32
CA PHE A 51 6.65 3.89 -41.78
C PHE A 51 6.32 5.05 -40.81
N LYS A 52 7.27 5.40 -39.92
CA LYS A 52 7.15 6.54 -39.00
C LYS A 52 6.95 7.85 -39.76
N ILE A 53 7.76 8.11 -40.80
CA ILE A 53 7.71 9.34 -41.59
C ILE A 53 6.34 9.49 -42.27
N GLU A 54 5.83 8.40 -42.86
CA GLU A 54 4.54 8.39 -43.56
C GLU A 54 3.38 8.74 -42.59
N ILE A 55 3.36 8.11 -41.41
CA ILE A 55 2.32 8.38 -40.40
C ILE A 55 2.43 9.79 -39.85
N LYS A 56 3.65 10.27 -39.55
CA LYS A 56 3.86 11.66 -39.08
C LYS A 56 3.29 12.67 -40.07
N LYS A 57 3.58 12.49 -41.36
CA LYS A 57 3.08 13.36 -42.42
C LYS A 57 1.55 13.34 -42.47
N TRP A 58 0.95 12.18 -42.33
CA TRP A 58 -0.51 12.04 -42.28
C TRP A 58 -1.12 12.68 -41.02
N ALA A 59 -0.50 12.52 -39.86
CA ALA A 59 -1.05 12.93 -38.57
C ALA A 59 -0.92 14.43 -38.28
N LYS A 60 0.05 15.13 -38.90
CA LYS A 60 0.48 16.50 -38.58
C LYS A 60 -0.62 17.47 -38.12
N ASP A 61 -1.74 17.53 -38.84
CA ASP A 61 -2.82 18.50 -38.63
C ASP A 61 -4.15 17.84 -38.18
N LYS A 62 -4.10 16.57 -37.76
CA LYS A 62 -5.28 15.78 -37.32
C LYS A 62 -5.33 15.67 -35.81
N SER A 63 -6.27 16.37 -35.17
CA SER A 63 -6.52 16.29 -33.73
C SER A 63 -7.12 14.96 -33.28
N ASP A 64 -7.63 14.17 -34.23
CA ASP A 64 -8.20 12.83 -34.08
C ASP A 64 -7.26 11.73 -34.61
N ALA A 65 -5.99 12.06 -34.89
CA ALA A 65 -5.01 11.09 -35.39
C ALA A 65 -4.82 9.90 -34.45
N SER A 66 -4.98 10.10 -33.14
CA SER A 66 -5.00 9.03 -32.15
C SER A 66 -5.90 9.38 -30.97
N ALA A 67 -6.29 8.34 -30.23
CA ALA A 67 -7.07 8.50 -29.00
C ALA A 67 -6.35 9.37 -27.95
N GLU A 68 -5.03 9.24 -27.85
CA GLU A 68 -4.17 10.03 -26.96
C GLU A 68 -4.15 11.52 -27.37
N ILE A 69 -3.94 11.83 -28.64
CA ILE A 69 -3.93 13.22 -29.13
C ILE A 69 -5.26 13.89 -28.84
N LYS A 70 -6.37 13.24 -29.20
CA LYS A 70 -7.73 13.75 -29.00
C LYS A 70 -8.01 14.02 -27.52
N SER A 71 -7.69 13.05 -26.66
CA SER A 71 -7.94 13.16 -25.21
C SER A 71 -7.10 14.23 -24.54
N PHE A 72 -5.82 14.41 -24.90
CA PHE A 72 -5.00 15.47 -24.30
C PHE A 72 -5.50 16.88 -24.63
N LEU A 73 -5.92 17.11 -25.88
CA LEU A 73 -6.50 18.38 -26.29
C LEU A 73 -7.77 18.68 -25.47
N LYS A 74 -8.62 17.66 -25.29
CA LYS A 74 -9.86 17.77 -24.51
C LYS A 74 -9.61 17.97 -23.01
N ILE A 75 -8.63 17.30 -22.43
CA ILE A 75 -8.25 17.48 -21.02
C ILE A 75 -7.79 18.92 -20.80
N LYS A 76 -6.98 19.48 -21.71
CA LYS A 76 -6.51 20.87 -21.59
C LYS A 76 -7.68 21.86 -21.67
N GLU A 77 -8.56 21.65 -22.65
CA GLU A 77 -9.77 22.47 -22.87
C GLU A 77 -10.68 22.47 -21.64
N GLU A 78 -11.00 21.29 -21.10
CA GLU A 78 -11.97 21.15 -20.02
C GLU A 78 -11.44 21.62 -18.66
N LEU A 79 -10.15 21.41 -18.38
CA LEU A 79 -9.52 21.88 -17.14
C LEU A 79 -9.15 23.36 -17.18
N ASN A 80 -9.18 23.98 -18.35
CA ASN A 80 -8.72 25.35 -18.57
C ASN A 80 -7.29 25.58 -18.02
N GLU A 81 -6.40 24.61 -18.27
CA GLU A 81 -5.01 24.63 -17.80
C GLU A 81 -4.08 25.25 -18.87
N ASP A 82 -3.25 26.21 -18.46
CA ASP A 82 -2.27 26.84 -19.35
C ASP A 82 -1.27 25.82 -19.91
N LYS A 83 -0.87 24.84 -19.09
CA LYS A 83 0.12 23.82 -19.42
C LYS A 83 -0.25 22.44 -18.89
N LEU A 84 -0.26 21.45 -19.80
CA LEU A 84 -0.29 20.03 -19.45
C LEU A 84 1.09 19.40 -19.58
N THR A 85 1.52 18.72 -18.51
CA THR A 85 2.72 17.89 -18.48
C THR A 85 2.30 16.44 -18.62
N ILE A 86 2.57 15.82 -19.78
CA ILE A 86 2.08 14.50 -20.16
C ILE A 86 3.22 13.49 -20.11
N TYR A 87 2.99 12.37 -19.43
CA TYR A 87 3.89 11.21 -19.40
C TYR A 87 3.28 10.07 -20.22
N LEU A 88 3.97 9.71 -21.30
CA LEU A 88 3.60 8.57 -22.13
C LEU A 88 4.28 7.33 -21.59
N LEU A 89 3.52 6.29 -21.28
CA LEU A 89 4.04 4.98 -20.89
C LEU A 89 3.77 3.98 -22.02
N ALA A 90 4.78 3.20 -22.39
CA ALA A 90 4.70 2.23 -23.47
C ALA A 90 4.78 0.79 -22.93
N THR A 91 4.00 -0.10 -23.57
CA THR A 91 4.09 -1.56 -23.34
C THR A 91 5.41 -2.14 -23.85
N ASP A 92 5.73 -3.36 -23.42
CA ASP A 92 6.89 -4.11 -23.93
C ASP A 92 6.63 -4.73 -25.31
N THR A 93 6.37 -3.85 -26.28
CA THR A 93 6.13 -4.20 -27.68
C THR A 93 6.80 -3.17 -28.57
N VAL A 94 7.09 -3.49 -29.83
CA VAL A 94 7.72 -2.51 -30.75
C VAL A 94 6.74 -1.41 -31.18
N LEU A 95 5.43 -1.67 -31.28
CA LEU A 95 4.49 -0.67 -31.79
C LEU A 95 4.19 0.45 -30.80
N SER A 96 4.10 0.15 -29.50
CA SER A 96 3.72 1.14 -28.49
C SER A 96 4.77 2.26 -28.30
N PRO A 97 6.08 1.98 -28.19
CA PRO A 97 7.13 3.00 -28.23
C PRO A 97 7.17 3.80 -29.53
N LEU A 98 6.92 3.16 -30.68
CA LEU A 98 6.85 3.87 -31.96
C LEU A 98 5.69 4.87 -31.96
N ALA A 99 4.51 4.47 -31.48
CA ALA A 99 3.36 5.36 -31.34
C ALA A 99 3.67 6.52 -30.37
N ALA A 100 4.33 6.22 -29.24
CA ALA A 100 4.68 7.23 -28.25
C ALA A 100 5.64 8.29 -28.82
N GLU A 101 6.62 7.88 -29.63
CA GLU A 101 7.47 8.83 -30.36
C GLU A 101 6.68 9.70 -31.34
N ILE A 102 5.79 9.10 -32.14
CA ILE A 102 4.97 9.87 -33.11
C ILE A 102 4.07 10.87 -32.39
N ILE A 103 3.43 10.47 -31.29
CA ILE A 103 2.56 11.33 -30.49
C ILE A 103 3.37 12.45 -29.85
N LYS A 104 4.53 12.16 -29.24
CA LYS A 104 5.43 13.18 -28.69
C LYS A 104 5.81 14.21 -29.74
N GLU A 105 6.25 13.74 -30.92
CA GLU A 105 6.64 14.60 -32.04
C GLU A 105 5.46 15.40 -32.62
N TRP A 106 4.22 14.92 -32.47
CA TRP A 106 3.02 15.66 -32.92
C TRP A 106 2.77 16.92 -32.07
N PHE A 107 3.14 16.90 -30.80
CA PHE A 107 3.00 18.03 -29.87
C PHE A 107 4.23 18.95 -29.84
N GLU A 108 5.32 18.62 -30.55
CA GLU A 108 6.49 19.48 -30.63
C GLU A 108 6.12 20.86 -31.19
N GLY A 109 6.47 21.92 -30.45
CA GLY A 109 6.15 23.31 -30.79
C GLY A 109 4.70 23.73 -30.55
N LYS A 110 3.84 22.87 -29.97
CA LYS A 110 2.46 23.24 -29.60
C LYS A 110 2.42 23.85 -28.21
N GLU A 111 1.82 25.04 -28.11
CA GLU A 111 1.77 25.80 -26.86
C GLU A 111 0.94 25.09 -25.77
N GLY A 112 1.46 25.12 -24.54
CA GLY A 112 0.81 24.54 -23.37
C GLY A 112 0.83 23.02 -23.28
N PHE A 113 1.70 22.35 -24.04
CA PHE A 113 1.95 20.91 -23.91
C PHE A 113 3.43 20.63 -23.67
N GLU A 114 3.70 19.74 -22.73
CA GLU A 114 5.04 19.22 -22.45
C GLU A 114 4.96 17.70 -22.36
N ILE A 115 5.54 17.01 -23.36
CA ILE A 115 5.41 15.55 -23.48
C ILE A 115 6.71 14.86 -23.11
N TYR A 116 6.66 14.01 -22.08
CA TYR A 116 7.75 13.16 -21.64
C TYR A 116 7.56 11.74 -22.16
N PHE A 117 8.61 11.25 -22.81
CA PHE A 117 8.77 9.86 -23.18
C PHE A 117 10.26 9.57 -23.35
N GLU A 118 10.76 8.63 -22.55
CA GLU A 118 12.11 8.08 -22.60
C GLU A 118 12.06 6.61 -23.03
N LYS A 119 12.48 6.35 -24.28
CA LYS A 119 12.44 5.04 -24.95
C LYS A 119 13.52 4.08 -24.40
N GLU A 120 13.40 3.72 -23.13
CA GLU A 120 14.35 2.87 -22.40
C GLU A 120 13.62 1.98 -21.39
N TYR A 121 14.08 0.73 -21.24
CA TYR A 121 13.58 -0.16 -20.18
C TYR A 121 13.89 0.43 -18.79
N GLY A 122 12.91 0.34 -17.88
CA GLY A 122 13.05 0.90 -16.52
C GLY A 122 12.75 2.40 -16.44
N LYS A 123 12.50 3.05 -17.58
CA LYS A 123 11.91 4.39 -17.68
C LYS A 123 10.47 4.30 -18.20
N ASP A 124 10.19 4.77 -19.41
CA ASP A 124 8.82 4.83 -19.94
C ASP A 124 8.44 3.61 -20.78
N ILE A 125 9.35 2.65 -20.94
CA ILE A 125 9.02 1.33 -21.48
C ILE A 125 8.89 0.35 -20.32
N ILE A 126 7.67 -0.12 -20.12
CA ILE A 126 7.33 -1.00 -19.02
C ILE A 126 7.64 -2.44 -19.42
N LYS A 127 8.79 -2.94 -18.97
CA LYS A 127 9.23 -4.32 -19.21
C LYS A 127 8.16 -5.32 -18.77
N ASN A 128 7.94 -6.35 -19.58
CA ASN A 128 6.96 -7.41 -19.36
C ASN A 128 5.49 -6.96 -19.34
N LEU A 129 5.17 -5.70 -19.65
CA LEU A 129 3.79 -5.26 -19.83
C LEU A 129 3.27 -5.68 -21.22
N GLN A 130 2.86 -6.94 -21.35
CA GLN A 130 2.39 -7.58 -22.59
C GLN A 130 1.50 -8.81 -22.30
N VAL A 131 0.57 -9.19 -23.18
CA VAL A 131 -0.47 -10.23 -22.97
C VAL A 131 -0.20 -11.55 -23.68
N LYS A 132 0.89 -11.67 -24.44
CA LYS A 132 1.33 -12.98 -24.94
C LYS A 132 1.66 -13.93 -23.80
N ASN A 133 2.20 -13.39 -22.71
CA ASN A 133 2.44 -14.13 -21.48
C ASN A 133 1.70 -13.43 -20.32
N SER A 134 0.50 -13.93 -20.01
CA SER A 134 -0.32 -13.42 -18.90
C SER A 134 0.39 -13.50 -17.56
N LYS A 135 1.27 -14.49 -17.37
CA LYS A 135 2.06 -14.62 -16.14
C LYS A 135 3.05 -13.48 -15.98
N ASP A 136 3.79 -13.15 -17.05
CA ASP A 136 4.74 -12.03 -17.02
C ASP A 136 4.03 -10.69 -16.85
N PHE A 137 2.85 -10.53 -17.49
CA PHE A 137 1.98 -9.37 -17.33
C PHE A 137 1.63 -9.13 -15.86
N GLU A 138 1.07 -10.16 -15.20
CA GLU A 138 0.56 -10.05 -13.84
C GLU A 138 1.68 -9.96 -12.80
N GLU A 139 2.72 -10.79 -12.93
CA GLU A 139 3.76 -10.92 -11.90
C GLU A 139 4.83 -9.82 -11.96
N GLN A 140 5.07 -9.25 -13.14
CA GLN A 140 6.16 -8.30 -13.41
C GLN A 140 5.68 -7.04 -14.12
N GLY A 141 4.94 -7.16 -15.22
CA GLY A 141 4.52 -6.02 -16.05
C GLY A 141 3.73 -4.97 -15.28
N LEU A 142 2.68 -5.39 -14.55
CA LEU A 142 1.86 -4.50 -13.74
C LEU A 142 2.64 -3.89 -12.55
N MET A 143 3.55 -4.65 -11.95
CA MET A 143 4.41 -4.11 -10.88
C MET A 143 5.33 -3.01 -11.40
N ASN A 144 5.99 -3.26 -12.54
CA ASN A 144 6.86 -2.28 -13.20
C ASN A 144 6.06 -1.03 -13.61
N LEU A 145 4.81 -1.19 -14.05
CA LEU A 145 3.91 -0.08 -14.38
C LEU A 145 3.67 0.81 -13.15
N PHE A 146 3.29 0.21 -12.02
CA PHE A 146 3.00 0.98 -10.80
C PHE A 146 4.24 1.58 -10.16
N GLU A 147 5.39 0.90 -10.19
CA GLU A 147 6.65 1.51 -9.78
C GLU A 147 7.01 2.74 -10.64
N ARG A 148 6.73 2.72 -11.95
CA ARG A 148 6.95 3.88 -12.81
C ARG A 148 5.95 5.00 -12.49
N ILE A 149 4.67 4.68 -12.32
CA ILE A 149 3.62 5.65 -11.97
C ILE A 149 3.96 6.36 -10.66
N GLU A 150 4.34 5.62 -9.61
CA GLU A 150 4.72 6.21 -8.32
C GLU A 150 5.97 7.10 -8.37
N LYS A 151 6.86 6.91 -9.36
CA LYS A 151 7.99 7.83 -9.59
C LYS A 151 7.55 9.12 -10.30
N ILE A 152 6.40 9.13 -10.96
CA ILE A 152 5.87 10.30 -11.67
C ILE A 152 4.93 11.11 -10.76
N ILE A 153 4.10 10.41 -9.98
CA ILE A 153 3.17 10.99 -9.03
C ILE A 153 3.96 11.48 -7.82
N ASP A 154 4.00 12.80 -7.65
CA ASP A 154 4.38 13.45 -6.40
C ASP A 154 3.17 13.58 -5.47
N LYS A 155 2.04 14.00 -6.02
CA LYS A 155 0.77 14.19 -5.30
C LYS A 155 -0.41 13.71 -6.16
N PRO A 156 -1.32 12.87 -5.62
CA PRO A 156 -2.49 12.40 -6.36
C PRO A 156 -3.35 13.52 -6.95
N GLU A 157 -3.52 14.63 -6.22
CA GLU A 157 -4.34 15.77 -6.63
C GLU A 157 -3.81 16.54 -7.87
N ASN A 158 -2.52 16.38 -8.19
CA ASN A 158 -1.88 17.04 -9.32
C ASN A 158 -1.68 16.11 -10.53
N THR A 159 -2.30 14.93 -10.50
CA THR A 159 -2.15 13.91 -11.53
C THR A 159 -3.52 13.46 -12.03
N ILE A 160 -3.62 13.23 -13.34
CA ILE A 160 -4.77 12.59 -13.98
C ILE A 160 -4.31 11.31 -14.67
N PHE A 161 -5.06 10.24 -14.49
CA PHE A 161 -4.96 9.08 -15.36
C PHE A 161 -5.85 9.25 -16.57
N ASN A 162 -5.22 9.41 -17.74
CA ASN A 162 -5.93 9.29 -18.99
C ASN A 162 -5.99 7.79 -19.35
N ILE A 163 -7.15 7.18 -19.15
CA ILE A 163 -7.40 5.76 -19.46
C ILE A 163 -8.12 5.59 -20.80
N THR A 164 -8.17 6.65 -21.63
CA THR A 164 -8.71 6.62 -23.00
C THR A 164 -7.94 5.66 -23.88
N GLY A 165 -6.63 5.90 -23.96
CA GLY A 165 -5.71 5.21 -24.85
C GLY A 165 -4.99 4.08 -24.13
N GLY A 166 -4.39 3.19 -24.90
CA GLY A 166 -3.50 2.18 -24.37
C GLY A 166 -4.10 0.81 -24.18
N TYR A 167 -3.40 0.05 -23.35
CA TYR A 167 -3.50 -1.39 -23.33
C TYR A 167 -4.66 -1.88 -22.48
N LYS A 168 -5.85 -2.08 -23.07
CA LYS A 168 -7.12 -2.39 -22.37
C LYS A 168 -7.01 -3.32 -21.14
N ALA A 169 -6.10 -4.29 -21.15
CA ALA A 169 -5.80 -5.18 -20.03
C ALA A 169 -5.38 -4.46 -18.72
N VAL A 170 -4.84 -3.24 -18.79
CA VAL A 170 -4.35 -2.46 -17.63
C VAL A 170 -5.43 -1.59 -16.99
N VAL A 171 -6.49 -1.27 -17.73
CA VAL A 171 -7.48 -0.25 -17.32
C VAL A 171 -8.10 -0.60 -15.98
N PRO A 172 -8.52 -1.85 -15.69
CA PRO A 172 -9.04 -2.20 -14.37
C PRO A 172 -8.07 -1.89 -13.22
N PHE A 173 -6.77 -2.13 -13.42
CA PHE A 173 -5.75 -1.89 -12.40
C PHE A 173 -5.53 -0.38 -12.17
N LEU A 174 -5.50 0.42 -13.24
CA LEU A 174 -5.43 1.88 -13.13
C LEU A 174 -6.67 2.44 -12.43
N THR A 175 -7.86 1.91 -12.71
CA THR A 175 -9.09 2.29 -12.01
C THR A 175 -9.01 1.96 -10.52
N PHE A 176 -8.50 0.78 -10.12
CA PHE A 176 -8.30 0.47 -8.70
C PHE A 176 -7.29 1.40 -8.04
N TYR A 177 -6.18 1.70 -8.70
CA TYR A 177 -5.22 2.66 -8.20
C TYR A 177 -5.88 4.03 -8.01
N ALA A 178 -6.60 4.52 -9.02
CA ALA A 178 -7.33 5.79 -8.98
C ALA A 178 -8.28 5.85 -7.78
N GLN A 179 -9.09 4.80 -7.55
CA GLN A 179 -10.03 4.74 -6.43
C GLN A 179 -9.32 4.72 -5.06
N ILE A 180 -8.26 3.91 -4.89
CA ILE A 180 -7.54 3.79 -3.60
C ILE A 180 -6.75 5.06 -3.25
N TYR A 181 -6.09 5.64 -4.25
CA TYR A 181 -5.20 6.79 -4.08
C TYR A 181 -5.87 8.13 -4.36
N LYS A 182 -7.15 8.13 -4.75
CA LYS A 182 -7.93 9.33 -5.10
C LYS A 182 -7.28 10.13 -6.23
N VAL A 183 -6.77 9.44 -7.25
CA VAL A 183 -6.24 10.05 -8.48
C VAL A 183 -7.39 10.21 -9.46
N PRO A 184 -7.72 11.43 -9.95
CA PRO A 184 -8.69 11.62 -11.01
C PRO A 184 -8.36 10.78 -12.23
N ALA A 185 -9.37 10.14 -12.83
CA ALA A 185 -9.20 9.35 -14.03
C ALA A 185 -10.30 9.68 -15.04
N CYS A 186 -9.93 9.82 -16.30
CA CYS A 186 -10.85 10.19 -17.38
C CYS A 186 -10.62 9.33 -18.62
N TYR A 187 -11.66 9.19 -19.44
CA TYR A 187 -11.58 8.60 -20.76
C TYR A 187 -12.50 9.30 -21.76
N ILE A 188 -12.24 9.15 -23.05
CA ILE A 188 -13.12 9.59 -24.14
C ILE A 188 -13.43 8.42 -25.08
N PHE A 189 -14.67 8.30 -25.54
CA PHE A 189 -14.99 7.34 -26.60
C PHE A 189 -14.56 7.91 -27.96
N GLU A 190 -14.28 7.01 -28.92
CA GLU A 190 -13.76 7.40 -30.24
C GLU A 190 -14.67 8.39 -30.98
N ASP A 191 -15.99 8.22 -30.87
CA ASP A 191 -16.99 9.07 -31.54
C ASP A 191 -17.48 10.25 -30.67
N GLU A 192 -17.16 10.26 -29.37
CA GLU A 192 -17.70 11.25 -28.43
C GLU A 192 -16.85 12.52 -28.34
N LYS A 193 -17.45 13.63 -27.93
CA LYS A 193 -16.77 14.93 -27.79
C LYS A 193 -16.41 15.27 -26.34
N GLU A 194 -17.03 14.61 -25.38
CA GLU A 194 -16.93 14.93 -23.95
C GLU A 194 -16.02 13.92 -23.23
N LEU A 195 -15.28 14.41 -22.23
CA LEU A 195 -14.54 13.53 -21.32
C LEU A 195 -15.51 12.91 -20.31
N LEU A 196 -15.34 11.61 -20.09
CA LEU A 196 -16.02 10.89 -19.04
C LEU A 196 -15.04 10.71 -17.87
N TRP A 197 -15.38 11.35 -16.74
CA TRP A 197 -14.63 11.21 -15.51
C TRP A 197 -15.14 10.01 -14.71
N LEU A 198 -14.20 9.19 -14.24
CA LEU A 198 -14.51 8.16 -13.26
C LEU A 198 -14.86 8.83 -11.93
N PRO A 199 -16.08 8.62 -11.40
CA PRO A 199 -16.43 9.17 -10.10
C PRO A 199 -15.57 8.53 -9.02
N GLN A 200 -15.19 9.34 -8.03
CA GLN A 200 -14.53 8.81 -6.84
C GLN A 200 -15.59 8.21 -5.92
N LEU A 201 -15.59 6.88 -5.79
CA LEU A 201 -16.52 6.18 -4.92
C LEU A 201 -16.04 6.27 -3.46
N PRO A 202 -16.95 6.23 -2.47
CA PRO A 202 -16.63 6.15 -1.06
C PRO A 202 -16.15 4.72 -0.69
N ILE A 203 -15.13 4.22 -1.39
CA ILE A 203 -14.52 2.93 -1.11
C ILE A 203 -13.48 3.14 -0.03
N GLU A 204 -13.69 2.47 1.11
CA GLU A 204 -12.69 2.36 2.15
C GLU A 204 -11.91 1.07 2.01
N VAL A 205 -10.64 1.15 2.36
CA VAL A 205 -9.72 0.03 2.31
C VAL A 205 -9.75 -0.67 3.67
N ASP A 206 -9.95 -1.98 3.67
CA ASP A 206 -9.93 -2.80 4.89
C ASP A 206 -8.50 -2.86 5.46
N PHE A 207 -8.18 -1.90 6.31
CA PHE A 207 -6.89 -1.80 7.01
C PHE A 207 -6.73 -2.83 8.13
N GLU A 208 -7.83 -3.35 8.67
CA GLU A 208 -7.80 -4.37 9.72
C GLU A 208 -7.04 -5.61 9.23
N LEU A 209 -7.28 -6.02 7.99
CA LEU A 209 -6.60 -7.17 7.38
C LEU A 209 -5.07 -7.03 7.37
N VAL A 210 -4.56 -5.83 7.05
CA VAL A 210 -3.11 -5.55 7.04
C VAL A 210 -2.60 -5.45 8.47
N GLU A 211 -3.32 -4.78 9.35
CA GLU A 211 -2.92 -4.58 10.73
C GLU A 211 -2.82 -5.91 11.49
N GLU A 212 -3.80 -6.80 11.37
CA GLU A 212 -3.79 -8.13 11.98
C GLU A 212 -2.61 -8.99 11.52
N ASN A 213 -2.14 -8.77 10.30
CA ASN A 213 -1.08 -9.56 9.69
C ASN A 213 0.18 -8.72 9.46
N PHE A 214 0.34 -7.63 10.23
CA PHE A 214 1.33 -6.59 9.95
C PHE A 214 2.76 -7.13 9.83
N LEU A 215 3.15 -8.07 10.71
CA LEU A 215 4.46 -8.71 10.67
C LEU A 215 4.68 -9.51 9.38
N ALA A 216 3.65 -10.21 8.90
CA ALA A 216 3.71 -10.92 7.63
C ALA A 216 3.86 -9.95 6.46
N PHE A 217 3.08 -8.86 6.43
CA PHE A 217 3.23 -7.81 5.41
C PHE A 217 4.60 -7.13 5.45
N GLU A 218 5.14 -6.78 6.62
CA GLU A 218 6.51 -6.27 6.77
C GLU A 218 7.57 -7.28 6.29
N ALA A 219 7.31 -8.58 6.44
CA ALA A 219 8.21 -9.62 5.96
C ALA A 219 8.32 -9.65 4.42
N ILE A 220 7.30 -9.19 3.70
CA ILE A 220 7.22 -9.20 2.22
C ILE A 220 7.04 -7.81 1.60
N LYS A 221 7.36 -6.75 2.35
CA LYS A 221 7.12 -5.37 1.91
C LYS A 221 7.83 -5.02 0.59
N PRO A 222 7.28 -4.08 -0.20
CA PRO A 222 7.72 -3.83 -1.58
C PRO A 222 9.20 -3.46 -1.73
N GLU A 223 9.80 -2.87 -0.70
CA GLU A 223 11.20 -2.44 -0.71
C GLU A 223 12.19 -3.61 -0.65
N LYS A 224 11.72 -4.83 -0.36
CA LYS A 224 12.57 -6.03 -0.29
C LYS A 224 12.81 -6.64 -1.67
N SER A 225 14.09 -6.79 -2.01
CA SER A 225 14.51 -7.60 -3.15
C SER A 225 14.14 -9.08 -2.98
N MET A 226 13.95 -9.80 -4.09
CA MET A 226 13.56 -11.22 -4.12
C MET A 226 14.37 -12.13 -3.17
N LYS A 227 15.70 -11.92 -3.06
CA LYS A 227 16.58 -12.71 -2.18
C LYS A 227 16.25 -12.59 -0.68
N ASN A 228 15.65 -11.47 -0.27
CA ASN A 228 15.33 -11.15 1.13
C ASN A 228 13.88 -11.50 1.49
N LEU A 229 13.12 -12.06 0.55
CA LEU A 229 11.76 -12.52 0.79
C LEU A 229 11.77 -13.91 1.45
N PRO A 230 10.80 -14.20 2.33
CA PRO A 230 10.67 -15.49 3.01
C PRO A 230 10.18 -16.58 2.04
N SER A 231 10.51 -17.84 2.33
CA SER A 231 9.79 -18.98 1.76
C SER A 231 8.37 -19.05 2.33
N LYS A 232 7.53 -19.94 1.78
CA LYS A 232 6.18 -20.16 2.34
C LYS A 232 6.26 -20.57 3.81
N GLU A 233 7.14 -21.52 4.14
CA GLU A 233 7.30 -22.07 5.49
C GLU A 233 7.64 -20.96 6.49
N LYS A 234 8.63 -20.12 6.14
CA LYS A 234 9.03 -19.00 7.00
C LYS A 234 7.95 -17.92 7.08
N PHE A 235 7.18 -17.72 6.02
CA PHE A 235 6.09 -16.74 6.01
C PHE A 235 4.94 -17.14 6.95
N LEU A 236 4.62 -18.43 7.05
CA LEU A 236 3.59 -18.93 7.96
C LEU A 236 3.88 -18.59 9.43
N GLU A 237 5.15 -18.54 9.82
CA GLU A 237 5.57 -18.15 11.19
C GLU A 237 5.20 -16.69 11.51
N TYR A 238 5.03 -15.83 10.51
CA TYR A 238 4.57 -14.45 10.69
C TYR A 238 3.05 -14.30 10.70
N LEU A 239 2.30 -15.38 10.43
CA LEU A 239 0.84 -15.38 10.41
C LEU A 239 0.24 -15.97 11.68
N SER A 240 0.80 -17.05 12.22
CA SER A 240 0.30 -17.67 13.46
C SER A 240 1.32 -18.64 14.06
N ASN A 241 1.29 -18.80 15.39
CA ASN A 241 2.00 -19.90 16.08
C ASN A 241 1.42 -21.28 15.71
N ASN A 242 0.14 -21.34 15.30
CA ASN A 242 -0.53 -22.57 14.91
C ASN A 242 -0.48 -22.75 13.39
N LYS A 243 0.22 -23.79 12.92
CA LYS A 243 0.42 -24.07 11.49
C LYS A 243 -0.89 -24.18 10.71
N THR A 244 -1.91 -24.84 11.26
CA THR A 244 -3.22 -24.98 10.59
C THR A 244 -3.93 -23.63 10.43
N ILE A 245 -3.84 -22.76 11.44
CA ILE A 245 -4.38 -21.40 11.36
C ILE A 245 -3.58 -20.57 10.36
N ALA A 246 -2.25 -20.64 10.41
CA ALA A 246 -1.37 -19.93 9.48
C ALA A 246 -1.68 -20.29 8.02
N GLU A 247 -1.86 -21.58 7.70
CA GLU A 247 -2.21 -22.04 6.35
C GLU A 247 -3.57 -21.50 5.89
N LYS A 248 -4.58 -21.46 6.78
CA LYS A 248 -5.89 -20.86 6.46
C LYS A 248 -5.76 -19.37 6.12
N ILE A 249 -4.97 -18.62 6.90
CA ILE A 249 -4.74 -17.20 6.64
C ILE A 249 -3.96 -17.03 5.33
N PHE A 250 -2.93 -17.84 5.10
CA PHE A 250 -2.14 -17.81 3.87
C PHE A 250 -3.02 -18.03 2.62
N GLU A 251 -3.85 -19.08 2.62
CA GLU A 251 -4.75 -19.35 1.50
C GLU A 251 -5.82 -18.26 1.35
N LYS A 252 -6.32 -17.68 2.45
CA LYS A 252 -7.21 -16.50 2.39
C LYS A 252 -6.51 -15.37 1.63
N LEU A 253 -5.33 -14.93 2.07
CA LEU A 253 -4.55 -13.83 1.47
C LEU A 253 -4.21 -14.08 0.00
N LYS A 254 -3.91 -15.33 -0.36
CA LYS A 254 -3.63 -15.75 -1.74
C LYS A 254 -4.89 -15.73 -2.61
N ASN A 255 -6.02 -16.21 -2.09
CA ASN A 255 -7.30 -16.27 -2.82
C ASN A 255 -7.85 -14.88 -3.15
N ILE A 256 -7.73 -13.94 -2.22
CA ILE A 256 -8.05 -12.51 -2.47
C ILE A 256 -6.93 -11.77 -3.20
N LYS A 257 -5.94 -12.50 -3.74
CA LYS A 257 -4.87 -11.99 -4.59
C LYS A 257 -4.03 -10.87 -3.96
N LEU A 258 -3.77 -10.90 -2.64
CA LEU A 258 -2.83 -9.96 -2.01
C LEU A 258 -1.39 -10.48 -2.01
N ILE A 259 -1.21 -11.80 -1.98
CA ILE A 259 0.11 -12.45 -2.02
C ILE A 259 0.18 -13.48 -3.14
N THR A 260 1.40 -13.75 -3.60
CA THR A 260 1.70 -14.82 -4.54
C THR A 260 3.04 -15.49 -4.20
N ILE A 261 3.31 -16.65 -4.80
CA ILE A 261 4.60 -17.33 -4.71
C ILE A 261 5.31 -17.19 -6.06
N GLN A 262 6.53 -16.67 -6.04
CA GLN A 262 7.41 -16.59 -7.20
C GLN A 262 8.80 -17.06 -6.79
N ASN A 263 9.40 -17.99 -7.54
CA ASN A 263 10.71 -18.56 -7.23
C ASN A 263 10.83 -19.05 -5.77
N GLU A 264 9.80 -19.78 -5.30
CA GLU A 264 9.69 -20.29 -3.92
C GLU A 264 9.61 -19.22 -2.82
N LYS A 265 9.51 -17.94 -3.19
CA LYS A 265 9.38 -16.82 -2.27
C LYS A 265 7.97 -16.26 -2.26
N VAL A 266 7.48 -15.91 -1.08
CA VAL A 266 6.21 -15.19 -0.93
C VAL A 266 6.45 -13.70 -1.18
N LYS A 267 5.64 -13.09 -2.04
CA LYS A 267 5.68 -11.65 -2.31
C LYS A 267 4.27 -11.05 -2.38
N LEU A 268 4.18 -9.73 -2.23
CA LEU A 268 2.95 -9.01 -2.51
C LEU A 268 2.63 -9.07 -4.01
N THR A 269 1.36 -9.23 -4.33
CA THR A 269 0.85 -8.88 -5.65
C THR A 269 0.72 -7.37 -5.78
N VAL A 270 0.32 -6.93 -6.97
CA VAL A 270 -0.08 -5.55 -7.23
C VAL A 270 -1.11 -5.04 -6.22
N TYR A 271 -2.17 -5.80 -5.97
CA TYR A 271 -3.21 -5.42 -5.02
C TYR A 271 -2.69 -5.38 -3.57
N GLY A 272 -1.88 -6.38 -3.19
CA GLY A 272 -1.22 -6.41 -1.88
C GLY A 272 -0.32 -5.19 -1.65
N ARG A 273 0.42 -4.78 -2.68
CA ARG A 273 1.28 -3.59 -2.65
C ARG A 273 0.47 -2.31 -2.50
N LEU A 274 -0.58 -2.11 -3.31
CA LEU A 274 -1.45 -0.94 -3.21
C LEU A 274 -2.11 -0.82 -1.83
N LEU A 275 -2.62 -1.94 -1.31
CA LEU A 275 -3.23 -2.03 0.02
C LEU A 275 -2.23 -1.70 1.13
N TYR A 276 -1.06 -2.34 1.13
CA TYR A 276 -0.05 -2.17 2.16
C TYR A 276 0.55 -0.74 2.18
N ASN A 277 0.83 -0.17 1.01
CA ASN A 277 1.32 1.21 0.91
C ASN A 277 0.27 2.19 1.45
N LYS A 278 -1.00 2.04 1.04
CA LYS A 278 -2.09 2.88 1.55
C LYS A 278 -2.27 2.74 3.06
N PHE A 279 -2.14 1.52 3.59
CA PHE A 279 -2.15 1.27 5.02
C PHE A 279 -1.02 2.04 5.71
N LYS A 280 0.22 1.98 5.22
CA LYS A 280 1.35 2.70 5.84
C LYS A 280 1.11 4.20 5.94
N ASP A 281 0.52 4.81 4.92
CA ASP A 281 0.20 6.24 4.90
C ASP A 281 -0.83 6.61 5.99
N LYS A 282 -1.74 5.69 6.33
CA LYS A 282 -2.84 5.89 7.28
C LYS A 282 -2.70 5.16 8.62
N ALA A 283 -1.66 4.34 8.77
CA ALA A 283 -1.51 3.41 9.88
C ALA A 283 -1.52 4.13 11.23
N THR A 284 -0.87 5.28 11.32
CA THR A 284 -0.79 6.05 12.56
C THR A 284 -2.16 6.56 13.02
N GLU A 285 -2.98 7.07 12.11
CA GLU A 285 -4.34 7.56 12.40
C GLU A 285 -5.24 6.39 12.85
N TYR A 286 -5.22 5.30 12.09
CA TYR A 286 -6.02 4.10 12.37
C TYR A 286 -5.64 3.43 13.70
N GLN A 287 -4.33 3.23 13.92
CA GLN A 287 -3.81 2.60 15.14
C GLN A 287 -4.14 3.43 16.37
N LYS A 288 -4.02 4.76 16.29
CA LYS A 288 -4.34 5.64 17.41
C LYS A 288 -5.80 5.50 17.84
N LEU A 289 -6.74 5.54 16.89
CA LEU A 289 -8.17 5.39 17.18
C LEU A 289 -8.45 4.04 17.86
N LYS A 290 -7.91 2.96 17.29
CA LYS A 290 -8.09 1.60 17.79
C LYS A 290 -7.47 1.40 19.18
N SER A 291 -6.25 1.86 19.40
CA SER A 291 -5.58 1.78 20.70
C SER A 291 -6.38 2.52 21.78
N THR A 292 -6.80 3.76 21.53
CA THR A 292 -7.62 4.53 22.47
C THR A 292 -8.95 3.82 22.80
N PHE A 293 -9.58 3.18 21.82
CA PHE A 293 -10.81 2.44 22.08
C PHE A 293 -10.58 1.22 23.00
N ILE A 294 -9.51 0.45 22.75
CA ILE A 294 -9.17 -0.72 23.58
C ILE A 294 -8.74 -0.29 24.99
N GLU A 295 -7.98 0.80 25.12
CA GLU A 295 -7.61 1.40 26.40
C GLU A 295 -8.84 1.72 27.26
N LEU A 296 -9.85 2.37 26.66
CA LEU A 296 -11.11 2.71 27.34
C LEU A 296 -11.89 1.46 27.79
N LYS A 297 -11.96 0.44 26.94
CA LYS A 297 -12.63 -0.84 27.29
C LYS A 297 -11.92 -1.57 28.42
N LEU A 298 -10.58 -1.55 28.44
CA LEU A 298 -9.81 -2.19 29.51
C LEU A 298 -9.91 -1.39 30.81
N PHE A 299 -9.93 -0.06 30.73
CA PHE A 299 -10.21 0.81 31.87
C PHE A 299 -11.58 0.51 32.48
N GLU A 300 -12.63 0.40 31.65
CA GLU A 300 -13.98 0.04 32.09
C GLU A 300 -14.01 -1.31 32.81
N TYR A 301 -13.30 -2.31 32.28
CA TYR A 301 -13.17 -3.62 32.92
C TYR A 301 -12.54 -3.51 34.32
N PHE A 302 -11.41 -2.81 34.47
CA PHE A 302 -10.76 -2.66 35.77
C PHE A 302 -11.59 -1.82 36.74
N HIS A 303 -12.23 -0.77 36.26
CA HIS A 303 -13.12 0.06 37.08
C HIS A 303 -14.28 -0.76 37.65
N LYS A 304 -14.93 -1.59 36.82
CA LYS A 304 -15.97 -2.52 37.27
C LYS A 304 -15.44 -3.57 38.23
N LYS A 305 -14.28 -4.16 37.95
CA LYS A 305 -13.64 -5.18 38.78
C LYS A 305 -13.35 -4.70 40.22
N TYR A 306 -13.03 -3.42 40.37
CA TYR A 306 -12.67 -2.83 41.66
C TYR A 306 -13.70 -1.83 42.20
N LEU A 307 -14.92 -1.80 41.65
CA LEU A 307 -15.95 -0.81 41.98
C LEU A 307 -16.25 -0.75 43.49
N ASP A 308 -16.37 -1.91 44.14
CA ASP A 308 -16.71 -2.02 45.56
C ASP A 308 -15.47 -2.00 46.49
N LYS A 309 -14.29 -1.67 45.97
CA LYS A 309 -13.03 -1.66 46.72
C LYS A 309 -12.57 -0.24 46.97
N GLU A 310 -13.07 0.40 48.04
CA GLU A 310 -12.79 1.82 48.37
C GLU A 310 -11.30 2.18 48.47
N TYR A 311 -10.44 1.21 48.79
CA TYR A 311 -8.98 1.38 48.90
C TYR A 311 -8.24 1.24 47.56
N ILE A 312 -8.95 0.90 46.47
CA ILE A 312 -8.41 0.76 45.12
C ILE A 312 -8.96 1.87 44.23
N LYS A 313 -8.06 2.66 43.63
CA LYS A 313 -8.43 3.71 42.68
C LYS A 313 -7.89 3.38 41.30
N VAL A 314 -8.77 3.38 40.30
CA VAL A 314 -8.43 3.14 38.88
C VAL A 314 -8.48 4.47 38.15
N TYR A 315 -7.41 4.83 37.45
CA TYR A 315 -7.28 6.05 36.66
C TYR A 315 -7.02 5.69 35.20
N HIS A 316 -7.61 6.45 34.29
CA HIS A 316 -7.30 6.43 32.86
C HIS A 316 -6.35 7.59 32.52
N SER A 317 -5.33 7.34 31.69
CA SER A 317 -4.33 8.32 31.23
C SER A 317 -3.71 9.15 32.38
N LYS A 318 -3.19 8.48 33.42
CA LYS A 318 -2.62 9.17 34.58
C LYS A 318 -1.25 9.75 34.22
N LYS A 319 -1.11 11.08 34.37
CA LYS A 319 0.11 11.82 34.02
C LYS A 319 1.15 11.85 35.14
N PHE A 320 2.40 11.81 34.72
CA PHE A 320 3.63 11.99 35.49
C PHE A 320 4.54 12.92 34.67
N GLY A 321 4.44 14.23 34.92
CA GLY A 321 5.06 15.24 34.04
C GLY A 321 4.51 15.16 32.60
N ASP A 322 5.42 15.00 31.64
CA ASP A 322 5.10 14.83 30.22
C ASP A 322 4.82 13.37 29.82
N LEU A 323 4.91 12.45 30.78
CA LEU A 323 4.69 11.02 30.57
C LEU A 323 3.30 10.62 31.09
N GLU A 324 2.78 9.52 30.57
CA GLU A 324 1.49 8.98 30.99
C GLU A 324 1.52 7.46 31.07
N ALA A 325 0.74 6.92 32.01
CA ALA A 325 0.34 5.52 32.05
C ALA A 325 -1.08 5.42 31.48
N ASP A 326 -1.31 4.49 30.54
CA ASP A 326 -2.60 4.34 29.87
C ASP A 326 -3.70 4.01 30.90
N ILE A 327 -3.43 3.07 31.81
CA ILE A 327 -4.25 2.80 33.00
C ILE A 327 -3.34 2.75 34.22
N PHE A 328 -3.79 3.32 35.33
CA PHE A 328 -3.07 3.32 36.60
C PHE A 328 -3.98 2.87 37.73
N ILE A 329 -3.56 1.88 38.51
CA ILE A 329 -4.33 1.36 39.64
C ILE A 329 -3.53 1.51 40.92
N GLU A 330 -4.13 2.16 41.91
CA GLU A 330 -3.54 2.42 43.22
C GLU A 330 -4.28 1.65 44.29
N ASN A 331 -3.64 0.65 44.89
CA ASN A 331 -4.13 -0.05 46.07
C ASN A 331 -3.42 0.50 47.31
N SER A 332 -4.10 1.41 48.00
CA SER A 332 -3.57 2.11 49.19
C SER A 332 -3.41 1.19 50.41
N LYS A 333 -4.21 0.13 50.52
CA LYS A 333 -4.16 -0.81 51.65
C LYS A 333 -2.94 -1.71 51.60
N GLU A 334 -2.64 -2.25 50.43
CA GLU A 334 -1.51 -3.18 50.22
C GLU A 334 -0.23 -2.46 49.78
N LYS A 335 -0.29 -1.14 49.58
CA LYS A 335 0.78 -0.31 49.00
C LYS A 335 1.27 -0.89 47.67
N ILE A 336 0.33 -1.14 46.75
CA ILE A 336 0.62 -1.67 45.41
C ILE A 336 0.18 -0.67 44.36
N ILE A 337 1.02 -0.46 43.35
CA ILE A 337 0.69 0.31 42.15
C ILE A 337 0.78 -0.60 40.92
N TYR A 338 -0.25 -0.57 40.08
CA TYR A 338 -0.21 -1.13 38.73
C TYR A 338 -0.10 0.01 37.72
N ILE A 339 0.88 -0.10 36.85
CA ILE A 339 1.17 0.81 35.73
C ILE A 339 0.89 -0.03 34.48
N ILE A 340 -0.18 0.29 33.76
CA ILE A 340 -0.68 -0.56 32.70
C ILE A 340 -0.55 0.16 31.36
N GLU A 341 0.04 -0.53 30.39
CA GLU A 341 0.17 -0.07 29.00
C GLU A 341 -0.62 -0.99 28.08
N VAL A 342 -1.37 -0.41 27.16
CA VAL A 342 -2.15 -1.12 26.15
C VAL A 342 -1.51 -0.88 24.80
N LYS A 343 -1.15 -1.95 24.07
CA LYS A 343 -0.43 -1.84 22.80
C LYS A 343 -0.95 -2.85 21.77
N PRO A 344 -0.91 -2.53 20.46
CA PRO A 344 -1.26 -3.49 19.42
C PRO A 344 -0.28 -4.66 19.42
N GLY A 345 -0.81 -5.88 19.49
CA GLY A 345 -0.01 -7.10 19.47
C GLY A 345 0.69 -7.36 18.12
N SER A 346 0.14 -6.85 17.03
CA SER A 346 0.70 -7.01 15.68
C SER A 346 1.84 -6.04 15.36
N ARG A 347 1.96 -4.94 16.11
CA ARG A 347 2.99 -3.90 15.92
C ARG A 347 3.40 -3.28 17.26
N ILE A 348 4.04 -4.08 18.09
CA ILE A 348 4.47 -3.65 19.43
C ILE A 348 5.59 -2.58 19.32
N PRO A 349 5.42 -1.37 19.88
CA PRO A 349 6.43 -0.31 19.81
C PRO A 349 7.51 -0.50 20.88
N PHE A 350 8.33 -1.55 20.75
CA PHE A 350 9.35 -1.89 21.75
C PHE A 350 10.31 -0.75 22.11
N ASP A 351 10.70 0.08 21.14
CA ASP A 351 11.60 1.21 21.40
C ASP A 351 10.94 2.27 22.30
N ASP A 352 9.64 2.51 22.11
CA ASP A 352 8.88 3.44 22.95
C ASP A 352 8.75 2.90 24.38
N ILE A 353 8.38 1.62 24.51
CA ILE A 353 8.30 0.92 25.81
C ILE A 353 9.63 1.02 26.55
N LYS A 354 10.76 0.76 25.87
CA LYS A 354 12.10 0.85 26.47
C LYS A 354 12.46 2.28 26.85
N LYS A 355 12.23 3.26 25.97
CA LYS A 355 12.76 4.63 26.11
C LYS A 355 11.87 5.55 26.94
N GLN A 356 10.55 5.50 26.77
CA GLN A 356 9.61 6.39 27.45
C GLN A 356 9.04 5.75 28.70
N LYS A 357 8.64 4.48 28.62
CA LYS A 357 7.97 3.81 29.74
C LYS A 357 8.98 3.31 30.77
N ILE A 358 9.86 2.38 30.39
CA ILE A 358 10.81 1.74 31.31
C ILE A 358 11.87 2.72 31.82
N LYS A 359 12.51 3.49 30.94
CA LYS A 359 13.63 4.37 31.32
C LYS A 359 13.21 5.69 31.98
N LYS A 360 11.96 6.12 31.87
CA LYS A 360 11.52 7.41 32.40
C LYS A 360 10.28 7.31 33.29
N LEU A 361 9.17 6.78 32.79
CA LEU A 361 7.91 6.73 33.54
C LEU A 361 8.04 5.90 34.82
N LEU A 362 8.61 4.68 34.73
CA LEU A 362 8.73 3.80 35.91
C LEU A 362 9.55 4.45 37.04
N PRO A 363 10.74 5.04 36.79
CA PRO A 363 11.46 5.82 37.79
C PRO A 363 10.64 6.97 38.40
N GLU A 364 9.91 7.74 37.59
CA GLU A 364 9.09 8.85 38.09
C GLU A 364 7.96 8.37 39.01
N VAL A 365 7.30 7.27 38.65
CA VAL A 365 6.28 6.65 39.49
C VAL A 365 6.91 6.16 40.81
N LYS A 366 8.06 5.49 40.76
CA LYS A 366 8.75 5.02 41.97
C LYS A 366 9.19 6.16 42.88
N ASN A 367 9.64 7.28 42.34
CA ASN A 367 9.99 8.46 43.13
C ASN A 367 8.78 9.02 43.88
N LYS A 368 7.60 9.04 43.24
CA LYS A 368 6.35 9.53 43.85
C LYS A 368 5.73 8.52 44.82
N TYR A 369 5.91 7.23 44.56
CA TYR A 369 5.33 6.11 45.31
C TYR A 369 6.42 5.19 45.87
N SER A 370 7.38 5.76 46.60
CA SER A 370 8.61 5.08 47.05
C SER A 370 8.34 3.82 47.89
N GLU A 371 7.34 3.88 48.76
CA GLU A 371 6.93 2.79 49.65
C GLU A 371 6.06 1.71 48.97
N HIS A 372 5.70 1.89 47.71
CA HIS A 372 4.81 0.95 47.01
C HIS A 372 5.61 -0.08 46.21
N LYS A 373 5.09 -1.31 46.17
CA LYS A 373 5.51 -2.31 45.18
C LYS A 373 4.89 -1.95 43.83
N LEU A 374 5.71 -1.97 42.77
CA LEU A 374 5.26 -1.61 41.42
C LEU A 374 5.04 -2.85 40.57
N PHE A 375 3.94 -2.85 39.83
CA PHE A 375 3.64 -3.80 38.77
C PHE A 375 3.54 -3.03 37.47
N PHE A 376 4.30 -3.44 36.46
CA PHE A 376 4.22 -2.90 35.11
C PHE A 376 3.62 -3.95 34.19
N GLU A 377 2.39 -3.74 33.76
CA GLU A 377 1.63 -4.72 32.99
C GLU A 377 1.41 -4.20 31.57
N ILE A 378 1.73 -5.03 30.58
CA ILE A 378 1.58 -4.66 29.17
C ILE A 378 0.53 -5.58 28.54
N TYR A 379 -0.59 -4.99 28.15
CA TYR A 379 -1.71 -5.67 27.51
C TYR A 379 -1.59 -5.53 25.98
N LEU A 380 -1.29 -6.65 25.33
CA LEU A 380 -1.17 -6.76 23.90
C LEU A 380 -2.50 -7.23 23.31
N TYR A 381 -3.21 -6.35 22.63
CA TYR A 381 -4.47 -6.72 21.99
C TYR A 381 -4.25 -7.33 20.60
N HIS A 382 -4.85 -8.49 20.36
CA HIS A 382 -4.83 -9.15 19.05
C HIS A 382 -5.92 -10.24 18.97
N LYS A 383 -6.47 -10.49 17.78
CA LYS A 383 -7.46 -11.56 17.54
C LYS A 383 -6.93 -12.98 17.75
N ILE A 384 -5.66 -13.21 17.43
CA ILE A 384 -4.97 -14.48 17.61
C ILE A 384 -3.86 -14.32 18.65
N GLU A 385 -3.28 -15.44 19.09
CA GLU A 385 -2.19 -15.44 20.05
C GLU A 385 -1.00 -14.61 19.54
N ILE A 386 -0.35 -13.89 20.47
CA ILE A 386 0.86 -13.12 20.18
C ILE A 386 1.95 -14.05 19.64
N LEU A 387 2.57 -13.66 18.54
CA LEU A 387 3.54 -14.49 17.85
C LEU A 387 4.78 -14.73 18.71
N ASN A 388 5.25 -15.99 18.71
CA ASN A 388 6.42 -16.41 19.46
C ASN A 388 7.70 -15.67 19.05
N CYS A 389 7.78 -15.20 17.80
CA CYS A 389 8.90 -14.41 17.30
C CYS A 389 9.07 -13.04 18.00
N LEU A 390 8.07 -12.59 18.78
CA LEU A 390 8.12 -11.36 19.56
C LEU A 390 8.65 -11.57 20.98
N LYS A 391 8.68 -12.81 21.49
CA LYS A 391 9.02 -13.13 22.89
C LYS A 391 10.42 -12.65 23.29
N GLU A 392 11.40 -12.79 22.41
CA GLU A 392 12.78 -12.34 22.67
C GLU A 392 12.83 -10.83 22.97
N LYS A 393 12.18 -10.01 22.13
CA LYS A 393 12.11 -8.56 22.32
C LYS A 393 11.36 -8.14 23.58
N MET A 394 10.32 -8.89 23.94
CA MET A 394 9.59 -8.67 25.18
C MET A 394 10.49 -9.02 26.40
N LEU A 395 11.28 -10.10 26.33
CA LEU A 395 12.24 -10.47 27.37
C LEU A 395 13.35 -9.42 27.54
N GLU A 396 13.85 -8.84 26.46
CA GLU A 396 14.80 -7.71 26.53
C GLU A 396 14.21 -6.52 27.30
N CYS A 397 12.91 -6.23 27.13
CA CYS A 397 12.23 -5.18 27.90
C CYS A 397 12.18 -5.54 29.38
N ASN A 398 11.89 -6.80 29.73
CA ASN A 398 11.88 -7.25 31.13
C ASN A 398 13.26 -7.13 31.77
N GLN A 399 14.31 -7.54 31.06
CA GLN A 399 15.69 -7.45 31.53
C GLN A 399 16.08 -5.98 31.78
N LEU A 400 15.76 -5.08 30.86
CA LEU A 400 16.01 -3.65 31.02
C LEU A 400 15.23 -3.07 32.21
N ALA A 401 13.95 -3.43 32.37
CA ALA A 401 13.13 -2.95 33.47
C ALA A 401 13.69 -3.39 34.82
N LYS A 402 14.12 -4.66 34.94
CA LYS A 402 14.77 -5.19 36.15
C LYS A 402 16.12 -4.51 36.42
N GLN A 403 16.89 -4.20 35.38
CA GLN A 403 18.16 -3.49 35.52
C GLN A 403 17.98 -2.09 36.13
N ILE A 404 16.92 -1.38 35.75
CA ILE A 404 16.67 0.01 36.18
C ILE A 404 15.95 0.06 37.53
N MET A 405 14.93 -0.78 37.71
CA MET A 405 14.02 -0.70 38.87
C MET A 405 14.36 -1.70 39.98
N GLY A 406 15.29 -2.63 39.74
CA GLY A 406 15.65 -3.68 40.69
C GLY A 406 14.53 -4.70 40.92
N ASN A 407 14.52 -5.31 42.11
CA ASN A 407 13.54 -6.34 42.48
C ASN A 407 12.18 -5.78 42.93
N ASP A 408 12.05 -4.45 43.05
CA ASP A 408 10.82 -3.77 43.48
C ASP A 408 9.76 -3.67 42.38
N LEU A 409 10.10 -4.09 41.15
CA LEU A 409 9.24 -4.08 39.99
C LEU A 409 8.96 -5.52 39.51
N GLU A 410 7.68 -5.82 39.32
CA GLU A 410 7.23 -7.01 38.60
C GLU A 410 6.69 -6.57 37.24
N ILE A 411 7.18 -7.15 36.15
CA ILE A 411 6.72 -6.86 34.79
C ILE A 411 5.98 -8.07 34.23
N LYS A 412 4.80 -7.86 33.65
CA LYS A 412 3.95 -8.93 33.09
C LYS A 412 3.43 -8.55 31.72
N TRP A 413 3.29 -9.56 30.87
CA TRP A 413 2.69 -9.40 29.56
C TRP A 413 1.41 -10.21 29.46
N TYR A 414 0.37 -9.56 28.95
CA TYR A 414 -0.93 -10.15 28.75
C TYR A 414 -1.28 -10.12 27.27
N TRP A 415 -1.85 -11.21 26.77
CA TRP A 415 -2.58 -11.22 25.52
C TRP A 415 -4.05 -10.94 25.81
N LEU A 416 -4.52 -9.80 25.33
CA LEU A 416 -5.93 -9.45 25.31
C LEU A 416 -6.53 -9.92 23.98
N LYS A 417 -7.32 -11.00 24.04
CA LYS A 417 -8.01 -11.53 22.88
C LYS A 417 -9.19 -10.62 22.53
N ILE A 418 -9.13 -10.01 21.35
CA ILE A 418 -10.20 -9.14 20.83
C ILE A 418 -11.06 -9.88 19.80
N LYS A 419 -12.34 -9.50 19.71
CA LYS A 419 -13.29 -10.04 18.71
C LYS A 419 -13.20 -9.27 17.39
N ASP A 420 -13.95 -9.73 16.40
CA ASP A 420 -13.92 -9.16 15.05
C ASP A 420 -14.39 -7.70 14.98
N ASN A 421 -15.45 -7.36 15.71
CA ASN A 421 -15.93 -5.99 15.81
C ASN A 421 -15.57 -5.40 17.17
N ILE A 422 -14.34 -4.88 17.28
CA ILE A 422 -13.89 -4.25 18.51
C ILE A 422 -14.77 -3.06 18.90
N TYR A 423 -15.38 -2.37 17.93
CA TYR A 423 -16.17 -1.16 18.15
C TYR A 423 -17.59 -1.44 18.66
N ASP A 424 -17.93 -2.69 18.92
CA ASP A 424 -19.21 -3.04 19.53
C ASP A 424 -19.32 -2.46 20.94
N ALA A 425 -20.27 -1.54 21.12
CA ALA A 425 -20.53 -0.88 22.40
C ALA A 425 -20.95 -1.88 23.48
N HIS A 426 -21.65 -2.96 23.12
CA HIS A 426 -22.15 -3.97 24.06
C HIS A 426 -21.08 -5.00 24.46
N GLN A 427 -19.98 -5.07 23.71
CA GLN A 427 -18.90 -5.97 24.06
C GLN A 427 -18.10 -5.44 25.26
N THR A 428 -18.02 -6.25 26.32
CA THR A 428 -17.19 -6.00 27.50
C THR A 428 -16.00 -6.95 27.51
N ILE A 429 -14.85 -6.47 28.01
CA ILE A 429 -13.70 -7.32 28.32
C ILE A 429 -14.01 -8.11 29.60
N THR A 430 -13.64 -9.38 29.61
CA THR A 430 -13.79 -10.29 30.75
C THR A 430 -12.46 -10.98 31.08
N ASP A 431 -12.38 -11.64 32.23
CA ASP A 431 -11.18 -12.41 32.60
C ASP A 431 -10.83 -13.49 31.55
N ALA A 432 -11.83 -14.06 30.87
CA ALA A 432 -11.63 -15.08 29.84
C ALA A 432 -10.94 -14.54 28.57
N ASP A 433 -10.95 -13.22 28.36
CA ASP A 433 -10.30 -12.57 27.22
C ASP A 433 -8.82 -12.28 27.49
N ILE A 434 -8.37 -12.36 28.75
CA ILE A 434 -7.02 -11.99 29.20
C ILE A 434 -6.21 -13.25 29.48
N ASN A 435 -5.16 -13.47 28.69
CA ASN A 435 -4.26 -14.61 28.85
C ASN A 435 -2.88 -14.10 29.28
N ASN A 436 -2.30 -14.70 30.32
CA ASN A 436 -0.92 -14.40 30.71
C ASN A 436 0.04 -15.02 29.68
N LEU A 437 0.97 -14.21 29.16
CA LEU A 437 2.00 -14.66 28.23
C LEU A 437 3.25 -15.14 28.97
N PHE A 438 3.71 -14.36 29.96
CA PHE A 438 4.80 -14.67 30.88
C PHE A 438 5.02 -13.56 31.92
#